data_AF-A0A8D0CDI0-F1
#
_entry.id   AF-A0A8D0CDI0-F1
#
_cell.length_a   1.000
_cell.length_b   1.000
_cell.length_c   1.000
_cell.angle_alpha   90.00
_cell.angle_beta   90.00
_cell.angle_gamma   90.00
#
_symmetry.space_group_name_H-M   'P 1'
#
loop_
_entity.id
_entity.type
_entity.pdbx_description
1 polymer ?
#
loop_
_entity_poly.entity_id
_entity_poly.type
_entity_poly.pdbx_seq_one_letter_code
_entity_poly.pdbx_strand_id
1 'polypeptide(L)'
;MKFEKVFRNSALHPKPVGLVLQYGTAGFRTNAKELDHIMFRMGLLAVLRSKKTKATIGVMVTASHNPEEDNGVKLVDPMGEMVTPSWEEYSMQLANAEQDVLLTALKDVIEKEAISMDQDANIFIGKDTRPSSEKLSQAVSDGVMSLGGHVHDYGVVTTPQLHFMVRCQNTQGCYGSPTMEGYYRKLSQAFMLSLQAPNRTDDQKHLLVDGANGVGALRLRDMERFLQNQLQISLFNDCREGKLNFQCGADYVKVQQKPPQGVEMSVGERCCSFDGDADRIVYYYKDSDGCFHLQDGDKIATLIGTFLKDMLTQAGLDLQVAVVQTAYANGSSTRYLEDVLKVSWCTTGVKHLHHAAQEFDIGVYFEANGHGTVLFSNAAVHKIEKLAQDSSIKNEKKRTAAQLLHSTINVINQAVGDAISDMLLVEGVLAVQGLSVQQWDAIYSDLPNRQRKIKVADRRVITTTDAERRVVTPPGLQEAVDMLVKKYPQSRAFVRPSGTEDIIRVYAEADTQENTDALAQEVCLAVYRLAGGVGEEPKPLH
;
A
#
# COMPACT_ATOMS: atom_id res chain seq x y z
N MET A 1 -28.82 -26.83 13.25
CA MET A 1 -29.21 -25.45 13.56
C MET A 1 -28.19 -24.38 13.13
N LYS A 2 -26.92 -24.34 13.62
CA LYS A 2 -25.97 -23.25 13.26
C LYS A 2 -25.68 -23.12 11.75
N PHE A 3 -25.45 -24.22 11.02
CA PHE A 3 -25.14 -24.19 9.58
C PHE A 3 -26.36 -24.13 8.65
N GLU A 4 -27.56 -24.38 9.17
CA GLU A 4 -28.80 -24.32 8.38
C GLU A 4 -29.13 -22.87 7.98
N LYS A 5 -28.87 -21.93 8.89
CA LYS A 5 -28.93 -20.48 8.61
C LYS A 5 -27.96 -20.09 7.50
N VAL A 6 -26.72 -20.61 7.54
CA VAL A 6 -25.71 -20.36 6.49
C VAL A 6 -26.20 -20.84 5.14
N PHE A 7 -26.69 -22.08 5.05
CA PHE A 7 -27.20 -22.62 3.79
C PHE A 7 -28.35 -21.78 3.22
N ARG A 8 -29.36 -21.47 4.04
CA ARG A 8 -30.51 -20.67 3.61
C ARG A 8 -30.10 -19.26 3.16
N ASN A 9 -29.25 -18.58 3.93
CA ASN A 9 -28.87 -17.21 3.63
C ASN A 9 -27.91 -17.14 2.43
N SER A 10 -27.03 -18.12 2.25
CA SER A 10 -26.16 -18.18 1.07
C SER A 10 -26.93 -18.28 -0.25
N ALA A 11 -28.15 -18.86 -0.24
CA ALA A 11 -29.01 -18.91 -1.43
C ALA A 11 -29.51 -17.52 -1.88
N LEU A 12 -29.46 -16.51 -1.01
CA LEU A 12 -29.74 -15.11 -1.36
C LEU A 12 -28.55 -14.43 -2.05
N HIS A 13 -27.38 -15.05 -2.02
CA HIS A 13 -26.13 -14.59 -2.62
C HIS A 13 -25.58 -15.65 -3.59
N PRO A 14 -26.31 -15.93 -4.69
CA PRO A 14 -25.96 -17.03 -5.58
C PRO A 14 -24.63 -16.77 -6.31
N LYS A 15 -23.81 -17.83 -6.41
CA LYS A 15 -22.60 -17.82 -7.23
C LYS A 15 -22.98 -17.75 -8.73
N PRO A 16 -22.43 -16.83 -9.53
CA PRO A 16 -22.60 -16.84 -10.97
C PRO A 16 -22.04 -18.13 -11.62
N VAL A 17 -22.79 -18.71 -12.56
CA VAL A 17 -22.41 -19.98 -13.21
C VAL A 17 -21.09 -19.82 -13.95
N GLY A 18 -20.14 -20.74 -13.70
CA GLY A 18 -18.84 -20.77 -14.37
C GLY A 18 -17.82 -19.74 -13.89
N LEU A 19 -18.19 -18.85 -12.95
CA LEU A 19 -17.26 -17.88 -12.40
C LEU A 19 -16.26 -18.56 -11.45
N VAL A 20 -14.98 -18.34 -11.71
CA VAL A 20 -13.88 -18.74 -10.83
C VAL A 20 -12.99 -17.53 -10.63
N LEU A 21 -12.76 -17.16 -9.37
CA LEU A 21 -11.93 -16.01 -9.01
C LEU A 21 -10.69 -16.48 -8.23
N GLN A 22 -9.57 -15.83 -8.50
CA GLN A 22 -8.33 -16.02 -7.77
C GLN A 22 -8.21 -14.97 -6.67
N TYR A 23 -7.66 -15.37 -5.53
CA TYR A 23 -7.26 -14.42 -4.50
C TYR A 23 -5.97 -13.74 -4.96
N GLY A 24 -6.01 -12.43 -5.19
CA GLY A 24 -4.86 -11.65 -5.62
C GLY A 24 -4.02 -11.16 -4.43
N THR A 25 -3.01 -10.34 -4.74
CA THR A 25 -2.13 -9.72 -3.72
C THR A 25 -2.89 -8.94 -2.63
N ALA A 26 -4.08 -8.43 -2.98
CA ALA A 26 -4.91 -7.61 -2.10
C ALA A 26 -6.38 -8.06 -2.12
N GLY A 27 -6.61 -9.38 -2.02
CA GLY A 27 -7.95 -9.95 -1.92
C GLY A 27 -8.61 -10.29 -3.24
N PHE A 28 -9.93 -10.48 -3.22
CA PHE A 28 -10.73 -10.65 -4.43
C PHE A 28 -11.08 -9.29 -5.01
N ARG A 29 -10.88 -9.13 -6.32
CA ARG A 29 -11.24 -7.92 -7.08
C ARG A 29 -11.74 -8.31 -8.46
N THR A 30 -12.90 -7.80 -8.85
CA THR A 30 -13.48 -7.92 -10.19
C THR A 30 -14.60 -6.87 -10.30
N ASN A 31 -15.37 -6.92 -11.39
CA ASN A 31 -16.57 -6.13 -11.54
C ASN A 31 -17.52 -6.33 -10.35
N ALA A 32 -18.05 -5.23 -9.81
CA ALA A 32 -18.87 -5.26 -8.61
C ALA A 32 -20.11 -6.18 -8.71
N LYS A 33 -20.62 -6.41 -9.91
CA LYS A 33 -21.80 -7.26 -10.16
C LYS A 33 -21.55 -8.75 -9.84
N GLU A 34 -20.29 -9.17 -9.79
CA GLU A 34 -19.90 -10.57 -9.59
C GLU A 34 -19.55 -10.91 -8.13
N LEU A 35 -19.45 -9.90 -7.26
CA LEU A 35 -18.85 -10.03 -5.93
C LEU A 35 -19.81 -10.40 -4.81
N ASP A 36 -21.13 -10.35 -5.03
CA ASP A 36 -22.13 -10.51 -3.96
C ASP A 36 -21.94 -11.81 -3.15
N HIS A 37 -21.83 -12.96 -3.82
CA HIS A 37 -21.56 -14.25 -3.18
C HIS A 37 -20.19 -14.31 -2.49
N ILE A 38 -19.17 -13.64 -3.05
CA ILE A 38 -17.82 -13.59 -2.47
C ILE A 38 -17.86 -12.82 -1.16
N MET A 39 -18.53 -11.67 -1.12
CA MET A 39 -18.68 -10.85 0.09
C MET A 39 -19.31 -11.63 1.22
N PHE A 40 -20.42 -12.32 0.95
CA PHE A 40 -21.07 -13.21 1.92
C PHE A 40 -20.12 -14.28 2.45
N ARG A 41 -19.39 -14.95 1.56
CA ARG A 41 -18.46 -16.03 1.92
C ARG A 41 -17.23 -15.52 2.68
N MET A 42 -16.76 -14.32 2.38
CA MET A 42 -15.69 -13.68 3.15
C MET A 42 -16.17 -13.24 4.54
N GLY A 43 -17.43 -12.86 4.69
CA GLY A 43 -18.04 -12.67 6.01
C GLY A 43 -18.04 -13.95 6.85
N LEU A 44 -18.35 -15.11 6.24
CA LEU A 44 -18.25 -16.41 6.91
C LEU A 44 -16.80 -16.73 7.31
N LEU A 45 -15.84 -16.50 6.41
CA LEU A 45 -14.42 -16.78 6.69
C LEU A 45 -13.86 -15.86 7.78
N ALA A 46 -14.26 -14.57 7.80
CA ALA A 46 -13.87 -13.63 8.85
C ALA A 46 -14.32 -14.10 10.24
N VAL A 47 -15.52 -14.69 10.35
CA VAL A 47 -15.99 -15.33 11.60
C VAL A 47 -15.10 -16.49 12.01
N LEU A 48 -14.75 -17.38 11.07
CA LEU A 48 -13.83 -18.48 11.36
C LEU A 48 -12.46 -17.97 11.80
N ARG A 49 -11.94 -16.94 11.14
CA ARG A 49 -10.67 -16.32 11.49
C ARG A 49 -10.71 -15.73 12.89
N SER A 50 -11.75 -14.97 13.21
CA SER A 50 -11.93 -14.35 14.54
C SER A 50 -12.00 -15.40 15.65
N LYS A 51 -12.73 -16.50 15.45
CA LYS A 51 -12.79 -17.62 16.42
C LYS A 51 -11.43 -18.30 16.59
N LYS A 52 -10.68 -18.49 15.50
CA LYS A 52 -9.33 -19.10 15.52
C LYS A 52 -8.33 -18.23 16.28
N THR A 53 -8.30 -16.93 16.00
CA THR A 53 -7.35 -15.99 16.59
C THR A 53 -7.79 -15.46 17.95
N LYS A 54 -9.07 -15.64 18.32
CA LYS A 54 -9.71 -15.06 19.51
C LYS A 54 -9.58 -13.54 19.54
N ALA A 55 -9.69 -12.93 18.37
CA ALA A 55 -9.43 -11.51 18.15
C ALA A 55 -10.43 -10.92 17.15
N THR A 56 -10.56 -9.60 17.14
CA THR A 56 -11.34 -8.87 16.15
C THR A 56 -10.66 -8.95 14.79
N ILE A 57 -11.43 -9.22 13.75
CA ILE A 57 -10.98 -9.29 12.35
C ILE A 57 -11.62 -8.18 11.54
N GLY A 58 -10.88 -7.56 10.63
CA GLY A 58 -11.42 -6.55 9.72
C GLY A 58 -11.82 -7.12 8.36
N VAL A 59 -12.82 -6.52 7.73
CA VAL A 59 -13.19 -6.73 6.33
C VAL A 59 -13.32 -5.38 5.65
N MET A 60 -12.41 -5.10 4.71
CA MET A 60 -12.42 -3.86 3.92
C MET A 60 -13.05 -4.12 2.56
N VAL A 61 -14.12 -3.38 2.23
CA VAL A 61 -14.78 -3.40 0.92
C VAL A 61 -14.23 -2.26 0.05
N THR A 62 -13.34 -2.61 -0.87
CA THR A 62 -12.70 -1.67 -1.80
C THR A 62 -11.95 -2.39 -2.93
N ALA A 63 -11.81 -1.73 -4.07
CA ALA A 63 -10.84 -2.09 -5.10
C ALA A 63 -9.70 -1.07 -5.28
N SER A 64 -9.45 -0.17 -4.33
CA SER A 64 -8.29 0.74 -4.35
C SER A 64 -8.24 1.55 -5.66
N HIS A 65 -7.12 1.51 -6.40
CA HIS A 65 -6.88 2.19 -7.68
C HIS A 65 -7.73 1.71 -8.88
N ASN A 66 -8.48 0.61 -8.77
CA ASN A 66 -9.29 0.10 -9.88
C ASN A 66 -10.38 1.10 -10.35
N PRO A 67 -10.89 0.98 -11.59
CA PRO A 67 -12.05 1.74 -12.06
C PRO A 67 -13.28 1.58 -11.16
N GLU A 68 -14.13 2.60 -11.06
CA GLU A 68 -15.30 2.67 -10.17
C GLU A 68 -16.27 1.48 -10.26
N GLU A 69 -16.43 0.89 -11.45
CA GLU A 69 -17.30 -0.27 -11.70
C GLU A 69 -16.82 -1.57 -11.04
N ASP A 70 -15.55 -1.65 -10.68
CA ASP A 70 -14.99 -2.76 -9.91
C ASP A 70 -15.27 -2.59 -8.41
N ASN A 71 -15.14 -3.66 -7.65
CA ASN A 71 -14.99 -3.57 -6.20
C ASN A 71 -14.15 -4.78 -5.72
N GLY A 72 -14.00 -4.93 -4.41
CA GLY A 72 -13.21 -6.02 -3.87
C GLY A 72 -13.33 -6.14 -2.36
N VAL A 73 -12.70 -7.17 -1.82
CA VAL A 73 -12.71 -7.45 -0.39
C VAL A 73 -11.33 -7.88 0.09
N LYS A 74 -10.84 -7.20 1.12
CA LYS A 74 -9.61 -7.53 1.86
C LYS A 74 -9.99 -7.99 3.27
N LEU A 75 -9.33 -9.03 3.77
CA LEU A 75 -9.42 -9.44 5.17
C LEU A 75 -8.21 -8.89 5.93
N VAL A 76 -8.46 -8.41 7.15
CA VAL A 76 -7.48 -7.76 8.02
C VAL A 76 -7.32 -8.58 9.29
N ASP A 77 -6.11 -9.04 9.54
CA ASP A 77 -5.74 -9.85 10.69
C ASP A 77 -5.54 -9.01 11.97
N PRO A 78 -5.38 -9.64 13.15
CA PRO A 78 -5.54 -8.96 14.43
C PRO A 78 -4.63 -7.75 14.67
N MET A 79 -3.38 -7.76 14.20
CA MET A 79 -2.46 -6.64 14.36
C MET A 79 -2.55 -5.64 13.20
N GLY A 80 -3.60 -5.73 12.38
CA GLY A 80 -3.84 -4.88 11.22
C GLY A 80 -3.07 -5.31 9.99
N GLU A 81 -2.44 -6.48 10.00
CA GLU A 81 -1.76 -7.08 8.86
C GLU A 81 -2.74 -7.72 7.86
N MET A 82 -2.26 -8.03 6.66
CA MET A 82 -3.04 -8.81 5.70
C MET A 82 -3.07 -10.29 6.13
N VAL A 83 -4.13 -11.01 5.76
CA VAL A 83 -4.24 -12.44 6.08
C VAL A 83 -3.07 -13.27 5.56
N THR A 84 -2.69 -14.28 6.35
CA THR A 84 -1.62 -15.23 6.03
C THR A 84 -1.90 -16.03 4.76
N PRO A 85 -0.85 -16.49 4.02
CA PRO A 85 -1.03 -17.25 2.77
C PRO A 85 -1.95 -18.47 2.88
N SER A 86 -1.86 -19.24 3.96
CA SER A 86 -2.75 -20.40 4.21
C SER A 86 -4.24 -20.02 4.23
N TRP A 87 -4.58 -18.81 4.67
CA TRP A 87 -5.96 -18.32 4.71
C TRP A 87 -6.43 -17.75 3.37
N GLU A 88 -5.52 -17.44 2.45
CA GLU A 88 -5.86 -17.14 1.06
C GLU A 88 -6.38 -18.38 0.34
N GLU A 89 -5.81 -19.56 0.64
CA GLU A 89 -6.30 -20.83 0.11
C GLU A 89 -7.73 -21.13 0.57
N TYR A 90 -8.02 -20.95 1.86
CA TYR A 90 -9.40 -21.07 2.37
C TYR A 90 -10.33 -20.01 1.77
N SER A 91 -9.82 -18.80 1.52
CA SER A 91 -10.57 -17.76 0.82
C SER A 91 -10.97 -18.23 -0.58
N MET A 92 -10.03 -18.79 -1.35
CA MET A 92 -10.29 -19.34 -2.69
C MET A 92 -11.22 -20.55 -2.64
N GLN A 93 -11.04 -21.46 -1.67
CA GLN A 93 -11.88 -22.63 -1.48
C GLN A 93 -13.35 -22.24 -1.26
N LEU A 94 -13.61 -21.29 -0.34
CA LEU A 94 -14.96 -20.84 -0.06
C LEU A 94 -15.53 -20.01 -1.19
N ALA A 95 -14.77 -19.03 -1.71
CA ALA A 95 -15.18 -18.20 -2.83
C ALA A 95 -15.67 -19.00 -4.03
N ASN A 96 -14.96 -20.07 -4.39
CA ASN A 96 -15.25 -20.86 -5.57
C ASN A 96 -16.15 -22.07 -5.33
N ALA A 97 -16.53 -22.39 -4.08
CA ALA A 97 -17.39 -23.53 -3.77
C ALA A 97 -18.77 -23.43 -4.45
N GLU A 98 -19.28 -24.54 -4.98
CA GLU A 98 -20.68 -24.60 -5.40
C GLU A 98 -21.62 -24.57 -4.18
N GLN A 99 -22.89 -24.24 -4.42
CA GLN A 99 -23.87 -23.98 -3.35
C GLN A 99 -24.06 -25.18 -2.41
N ASP A 100 -24.11 -26.39 -2.96
CA ASP A 100 -24.23 -27.66 -2.25
C ASP A 100 -22.92 -28.09 -1.56
N VAL A 101 -21.78 -27.58 -2.03
CA VAL A 101 -20.44 -27.88 -1.47
C VAL A 101 -20.03 -26.90 -0.37
N LEU A 102 -20.61 -25.69 -0.32
CA LEU A 102 -20.20 -24.61 0.58
C LEU A 102 -20.13 -25.03 2.05
N LEU A 103 -21.12 -25.78 2.55
CA LEU A 103 -21.12 -26.25 3.93
C LEU A 103 -20.01 -27.25 4.22
N THR A 104 -19.69 -28.12 3.26
CA THR A 104 -18.59 -29.08 3.37
C THR A 104 -17.25 -28.34 3.40
N ALA A 105 -17.08 -27.34 2.54
CA ALA A 105 -15.88 -26.49 2.53
C ALA A 105 -15.72 -25.74 3.87
N LEU A 106 -16.78 -25.17 4.44
CA LEU A 106 -16.71 -24.52 5.75
C LEU A 106 -16.29 -25.48 6.87
N LYS A 107 -16.84 -26.70 6.89
CA LYS A 107 -16.47 -27.72 7.89
C LYS A 107 -15.03 -28.16 7.74
N ASP A 108 -14.54 -28.31 6.51
CA ASP A 108 -13.15 -28.64 6.21
C ASP A 108 -12.19 -27.59 6.78
N VAL A 109 -12.49 -26.30 6.62
CA VAL A 109 -11.69 -25.21 7.23
C VAL A 109 -11.71 -25.30 8.77
N ILE A 110 -12.88 -25.55 9.37
CA ILE A 110 -13.04 -25.68 10.83
C ILE A 110 -12.19 -26.83 11.36
N GLU A 111 -12.21 -27.98 10.68
CA GLU A 111 -11.47 -29.18 11.07
C GLU A 111 -9.96 -28.98 10.90
N LYS A 112 -9.51 -28.49 9.75
CA LYS A 112 -8.08 -28.25 9.46
C LYS A 112 -7.44 -27.25 10.42
N GLU A 113 -8.16 -26.17 10.74
CA GLU A 113 -7.69 -25.14 11.65
C GLU A 113 -8.03 -25.42 13.12
N ALA A 114 -8.68 -26.55 13.43
CA ALA A 114 -9.14 -26.93 14.77
C ALA A 114 -9.90 -25.78 15.48
N ILE A 115 -10.88 -25.18 14.78
CA ILE A 115 -11.60 -23.99 15.23
C ILE A 115 -12.68 -24.37 16.25
N SER A 116 -12.60 -23.76 17.45
CA SER A 116 -13.68 -23.86 18.44
C SER A 116 -14.85 -22.95 18.06
N MET A 117 -16.01 -23.54 17.80
CA MET A 117 -17.22 -22.82 17.38
C MET A 117 -18.00 -22.15 18.53
N ASP A 118 -17.52 -22.31 19.76
CA ASP A 118 -18.12 -21.75 20.98
C ASP A 118 -17.54 -20.38 21.35
N GLN A 119 -16.43 -19.99 20.74
CA GLN A 119 -15.82 -18.67 20.91
C GLN A 119 -16.67 -17.59 20.26
N ASP A 120 -16.76 -16.40 20.87
CA ASP A 120 -17.35 -15.24 20.21
C ASP A 120 -16.49 -14.79 19.02
N ALA A 121 -17.12 -14.15 18.04
CA ALA A 121 -16.45 -13.63 16.86
C ALA A 121 -16.85 -12.18 16.64
N ASN A 122 -15.86 -11.29 16.55
CA ASN A 122 -16.06 -9.85 16.37
C ASN A 122 -15.44 -9.41 15.05
N ILE A 123 -16.26 -8.81 14.18
CA ILE A 123 -15.85 -8.41 12.84
C ILE A 123 -16.09 -6.91 12.67
N PHE A 124 -15.05 -6.20 12.29
CA PHE A 124 -15.11 -4.80 11.89
C PHE A 124 -15.24 -4.71 10.38
N ILE A 125 -16.19 -3.93 9.89
CA ILE A 125 -16.39 -3.71 8.45
C ILE A 125 -16.13 -2.24 8.14
N GLY A 126 -15.43 -2.00 7.05
CA GLY A 126 -15.22 -0.67 6.48
C GLY A 126 -15.37 -0.72 4.96
N LYS A 127 -15.72 0.42 4.34
CA LYS A 127 -15.92 0.49 2.89
C LYS A 127 -15.44 1.82 2.30
N ASP A 128 -15.08 1.82 1.02
CA ASP A 128 -14.78 3.04 0.27
C ASP A 128 -16.06 3.72 -0.29
N THR A 129 -15.88 4.72 -1.16
CA THR A 129 -16.95 5.52 -1.77
C THR A 129 -17.58 4.91 -3.03
N ARG A 130 -17.22 3.67 -3.42
CA ARG A 130 -17.80 3.07 -4.64
C ARG A 130 -19.32 2.92 -4.51
N PRO A 131 -20.10 3.14 -5.58
CA PRO A 131 -21.55 2.98 -5.53
C PRO A 131 -22.02 1.59 -5.10
N SER A 132 -21.23 0.55 -5.38
CA SER A 132 -21.52 -0.84 -5.01
C SER A 132 -21.17 -1.19 -3.56
N SER A 133 -20.36 -0.37 -2.89
CA SER A 133 -19.79 -0.68 -1.57
C SER A 133 -20.86 -0.85 -0.48
N GLU A 134 -21.96 -0.09 -0.52
CA GLU A 134 -23.05 -0.24 0.44
C GLU A 134 -23.66 -1.64 0.40
N LYS A 135 -24.07 -2.09 -0.80
CA LYS A 135 -24.67 -3.41 -0.99
C LYS A 135 -23.69 -4.54 -0.64
N LEU A 136 -22.43 -4.40 -1.06
CA LEU A 136 -21.41 -5.43 -0.84
C LEU A 136 -21.02 -5.53 0.65
N SER A 137 -20.97 -4.42 1.38
CA SER A 137 -20.80 -4.40 2.84
C SER A 137 -21.95 -5.11 3.57
N GLN A 138 -23.18 -4.95 3.08
CA GLN A 138 -24.32 -5.69 3.62
C GLN A 138 -24.18 -7.20 3.39
N ALA A 139 -23.73 -7.63 2.20
CA ALA A 139 -23.49 -9.05 1.94
C ALA A 139 -22.41 -9.64 2.88
N VAL A 140 -21.33 -8.91 3.17
CA VAL A 140 -20.36 -9.31 4.21
C VAL A 140 -21.05 -9.49 5.56
N SER A 141 -21.85 -8.50 5.97
CA SER A 141 -22.59 -8.53 7.24
C SER A 141 -23.53 -9.73 7.33
N ASP A 142 -24.24 -10.06 6.25
CA ASP A 142 -25.13 -11.21 6.16
C ASP A 142 -24.36 -12.52 6.35
N GLY A 143 -23.16 -12.62 5.77
CA GLY A 143 -22.23 -13.72 6.00
C GLY A 143 -21.83 -13.86 7.47
N VAL A 144 -21.36 -12.77 8.08
CA VAL A 144 -20.95 -12.74 9.49
C VAL A 144 -22.09 -13.18 10.42
N MET A 145 -23.28 -12.58 10.25
CA MET A 145 -24.46 -12.89 11.06
C MET A 145 -24.99 -14.31 10.83
N SER A 146 -24.76 -14.89 9.65
CA SER A 146 -25.19 -16.26 9.33
C SER A 146 -24.42 -17.31 10.11
N LEU A 147 -23.15 -17.04 10.43
CA LEU A 147 -22.30 -17.92 11.25
C LEU A 147 -22.21 -17.48 12.73
N GLY A 148 -23.06 -16.52 13.14
CA GLY A 148 -23.19 -16.07 14.52
C GLY A 148 -22.06 -15.16 15.01
N GLY A 149 -21.43 -14.40 14.12
CA GLY A 149 -20.51 -13.33 14.51
C GLY A 149 -21.23 -12.00 14.78
N HIS A 150 -20.53 -11.11 15.47
CA HIS A 150 -20.95 -9.74 15.75
C HIS A 150 -20.28 -8.79 14.76
N VAL A 151 -21.08 -7.88 14.20
CA VAL A 151 -20.60 -6.87 13.24
C VAL A 151 -20.53 -5.52 13.94
N HIS A 152 -19.43 -4.81 13.73
CA HIS A 152 -19.32 -3.38 13.90
C HIS A 152 -18.99 -2.75 12.55
N ASP A 153 -19.95 -2.00 11.98
CA ASP A 153 -19.76 -1.31 10.69
C ASP A 153 -19.30 0.12 10.94
N TYR A 154 -18.07 0.44 10.53
CA TYR A 154 -17.52 1.80 10.58
C TYR A 154 -17.99 2.66 9.40
N GLY A 155 -18.70 2.08 8.44
CA GLY A 155 -19.17 2.75 7.24
C GLY A 155 -18.01 3.15 6.33
N VAL A 156 -18.12 4.35 5.77
CA VAL A 156 -17.14 4.86 4.81
C VAL A 156 -15.82 5.20 5.53
N VAL A 157 -14.74 4.48 5.27
CA VAL A 157 -13.41 4.72 5.87
C VAL A 157 -12.32 4.47 4.85
N THR A 158 -11.13 5.05 5.05
CA THR A 158 -9.96 4.62 4.26
C THR A 158 -9.56 3.19 4.65
N THR A 159 -8.85 2.49 3.77
CA THR A 159 -8.27 1.17 4.10
C THR A 159 -7.41 1.25 5.38
N PRO A 160 -6.48 2.21 5.53
CA PRO A 160 -5.63 2.28 6.71
C PRO A 160 -6.37 2.57 8.01
N GLN A 161 -7.49 3.31 7.96
CA GLN A 161 -8.32 3.55 9.14
C GLN A 161 -8.93 2.25 9.68
N LEU A 162 -9.43 1.37 8.81
CA LEU A 162 -9.94 0.07 9.26
C LEU A 162 -8.83 -0.75 9.92
N HIS A 163 -7.66 -0.84 9.28
CA HIS A 163 -6.50 -1.54 9.83
C HIS A 163 -6.06 -0.97 11.19
N PHE A 164 -6.06 0.35 11.33
CA PHE A 164 -5.80 1.04 12.60
C PHE A 164 -6.80 0.62 13.68
N MET A 165 -8.10 0.64 13.39
CA MET A 165 -9.15 0.32 14.37
C MET A 165 -9.09 -1.14 14.81
N VAL A 166 -8.82 -2.08 13.89
CA VAL A 166 -8.60 -3.50 14.20
C VAL A 166 -7.42 -3.67 15.16
N ARG A 167 -6.26 -3.05 14.84
CA ARG A 167 -5.07 -3.13 15.70
C ARG A 167 -5.32 -2.49 17.07
N CYS A 168 -5.96 -1.33 17.13
CA CYS A 168 -6.30 -0.66 18.40
C CYS A 168 -7.19 -1.52 19.28
N GLN A 169 -8.22 -2.16 18.70
CA GLN A 169 -9.12 -3.06 19.42
C GLN A 169 -8.37 -4.26 20.01
N ASN A 170 -7.53 -4.91 19.21
CA ASN A 170 -6.82 -6.12 19.62
C ASN A 170 -5.62 -5.85 20.55
N THR A 171 -5.09 -4.63 20.55
CA THR A 171 -4.08 -4.17 21.51
C THR A 171 -4.69 -3.49 22.73
N GLN A 172 -6.01 -3.59 22.92
CA GLN A 172 -6.73 -3.05 24.09
C GLN A 172 -6.46 -1.56 24.33
N GLY A 173 -6.31 -0.80 23.24
CA GLY A 173 -6.05 0.64 23.29
C GLY A 173 -4.56 1.01 23.37
N CYS A 174 -3.63 0.07 23.55
CA CYS A 174 -2.19 0.37 23.65
C CYS A 174 -1.64 1.01 22.37
N TYR A 175 -2.14 0.62 21.18
CA TYR A 175 -1.74 1.25 19.92
C TYR A 175 -2.44 2.60 19.66
N GLY A 176 -3.59 2.84 20.30
CA GLY A 176 -4.46 3.98 20.06
C GLY A 176 -5.92 3.66 20.35
N SER A 177 -6.81 4.66 20.26
CA SER A 177 -8.25 4.45 20.44
C SER A 177 -8.89 3.91 19.16
N PRO A 178 -9.74 2.85 19.19
CA PRO A 178 -10.35 2.23 18.01
C PRO A 178 -11.54 3.05 17.45
N THR A 179 -11.30 4.34 17.20
CA THR A 179 -12.28 5.28 16.66
C THR A 179 -11.64 6.19 15.61
N MET A 180 -12.48 6.78 14.76
CA MET A 180 -12.05 7.78 13.77
C MET A 180 -11.35 8.97 14.44
N GLU A 181 -11.89 9.46 15.55
CA GLU A 181 -11.27 10.53 16.32
C GLU A 181 -9.93 10.10 16.94
N GLY A 182 -9.85 8.85 17.41
CA GLY A 182 -8.60 8.26 17.89
C GLY A 182 -7.50 8.26 16.84
N TYR A 183 -7.86 7.88 15.60
CA TYR A 183 -6.96 7.95 14.44
C TYR A 183 -6.48 9.39 14.20
N TYR A 184 -7.42 10.34 14.05
CA TYR A 184 -7.05 11.74 13.78
C TYR A 184 -6.18 12.35 14.86
N ARG A 185 -6.52 12.14 16.14
CA ARG A 185 -5.76 12.68 17.28
C ARG A 185 -4.37 12.09 17.36
N LYS A 186 -4.22 10.76 17.22
CA LYS A 186 -2.91 10.11 17.32
C LYS A 186 -1.94 10.68 16.28
N LEU A 187 -2.39 10.73 15.02
CA LEU A 187 -1.57 11.20 13.92
C LEU A 187 -1.26 12.69 14.02
N SER A 188 -2.27 13.53 14.26
CA SER A 188 -2.07 14.97 14.30
C SER A 188 -1.21 15.42 15.49
N GLN A 189 -1.38 14.82 16.68
CA GLN A 189 -0.58 15.18 17.85
C GLN A 189 0.91 14.87 17.65
N ALA A 190 1.22 13.73 17.04
CA ALA A 190 2.58 13.38 16.66
C ALA A 190 3.13 14.38 15.63
N PHE A 191 2.40 14.60 14.54
CA PHE A 191 2.79 15.52 13.47
C PHE A 191 3.12 16.94 13.95
N MET A 192 2.33 17.48 14.88
CA MET A 192 2.50 18.85 15.39
C MET A 192 3.85 19.09 16.07
N LEU A 193 4.51 18.06 16.61
CA LEU A 193 5.85 18.20 17.18
C LEU A 193 6.89 18.52 16.11
N SER A 194 6.81 17.87 14.95
CA SER A 194 7.74 18.08 13.83
C SER A 194 7.68 19.52 13.30
N LEU A 195 6.50 20.16 13.41
CA LEU A 195 6.28 21.52 12.95
C LEU A 195 6.86 22.61 13.87
N GLN A 196 7.32 22.25 15.07
CA GLN A 196 8.03 23.15 15.99
C GLN A 196 9.53 23.26 15.65
N ALA A 197 9.98 22.56 14.60
CA ALA A 197 11.38 22.60 14.21
C ALA A 197 11.82 24.00 13.75
N PRO A 198 13.02 24.45 14.15
CA PRO A 198 13.50 25.80 13.85
C PRO A 198 13.80 26.03 12.37
N ASN A 199 13.98 24.96 11.59
CA ASN A 199 14.31 25.01 10.16
C ASN A 199 13.08 25.12 9.26
N ARG A 200 11.87 25.06 9.83
CA ARG A 200 10.63 25.11 9.06
C ARG A 200 10.48 26.44 8.35
N THR A 201 10.18 26.40 7.06
CA THR A 201 9.99 27.59 6.22
C THR A 201 8.51 27.75 5.83
N ASP A 202 8.20 28.84 5.13
CA ASP A 202 6.85 29.08 4.60
C ASP A 202 6.46 28.08 3.51
N ASP A 203 7.44 27.45 2.83
CA ASP A 203 7.18 26.43 1.82
C ASP A 203 6.39 25.26 2.42
N GLN A 204 6.65 24.87 3.67
CA GLN A 204 5.98 23.75 4.36
C GLN A 204 4.69 24.17 5.09
N LYS A 205 4.05 25.28 4.68
CA LYS A 205 2.75 25.71 5.24
C LYS A 205 1.56 25.33 4.36
N HIS A 206 1.78 25.13 3.06
CA HIS A 206 0.72 24.82 2.10
C HIS A 206 1.03 23.55 1.31
N LEU A 207 0.01 22.74 1.06
CA LEU A 207 0.08 21.51 0.29
C LEU A 207 -1.19 21.32 -0.54
N LEU A 208 -1.04 21.01 -1.82
CA LEU A 208 -2.17 20.60 -2.66
C LEU A 208 -2.28 19.09 -2.64
N VAL A 209 -3.51 18.61 -2.46
CA VAL A 209 -3.78 17.18 -2.33
C VAL A 209 -4.85 16.75 -3.33
N ASP A 210 -4.46 15.86 -4.23
CA ASP A 210 -5.38 15.13 -5.10
C ASP A 210 -6.02 14.00 -4.30
N GLY A 211 -7.32 14.14 -4.03
CA GLY A 211 -8.10 13.15 -3.31
C GLY A 211 -8.55 11.95 -4.15
N ALA A 212 -8.20 11.89 -5.45
CA ALA A 212 -8.60 10.85 -6.40
C ALA A 212 -10.12 10.64 -6.57
N ASN A 213 -10.92 11.62 -6.12
CA ASN A 213 -12.36 11.48 -5.89
C ASN A 213 -12.71 10.27 -4.99
N GLY A 214 -11.79 9.88 -4.11
CA GLY A 214 -11.90 8.74 -3.21
C GLY A 214 -12.08 9.11 -1.74
N VAL A 215 -12.26 8.09 -0.90
CA VAL A 215 -12.56 8.26 0.52
C VAL A 215 -11.49 9.06 1.28
N GLY A 216 -10.24 9.03 0.82
CA GLY A 216 -9.14 9.83 1.38
C GLY A 216 -9.46 11.33 1.45
N ALA A 217 -10.10 11.89 0.43
CA ALA A 217 -10.48 13.31 0.40
C ALA A 217 -11.45 13.68 1.53
N LEU A 218 -12.46 12.82 1.76
CA LEU A 218 -13.46 13.01 2.81
C LEU A 218 -12.80 12.97 4.19
N ARG A 219 -11.88 12.04 4.39
CA ARG A 219 -11.22 11.80 5.69
C ARG A 219 -10.14 12.83 5.98
N LEU A 220 -9.48 13.35 4.96
CA LEU A 220 -8.55 14.48 5.14
C LEU A 220 -9.29 15.76 5.53
N ARG A 221 -10.48 16.01 4.96
CA ARG A 221 -11.35 17.14 5.36
C ARG A 221 -11.79 17.04 6.82
N ASP A 222 -12.13 15.84 7.29
CA ASP A 222 -12.45 15.61 8.71
C ASP A 222 -11.24 15.82 9.64
N MET A 223 -10.03 15.54 9.13
CA MET A 223 -8.76 15.67 9.85
C MET A 223 -8.30 17.13 9.99
N GLU A 224 -8.68 18.01 9.06
CA GLU A 224 -8.19 19.40 8.98
C GLU A 224 -8.30 20.16 10.32
N ARG A 225 -9.41 19.99 11.04
CA ARG A 225 -9.61 20.61 12.37
C ARG A 225 -8.61 20.17 13.44
N PHE A 226 -7.99 18.99 13.28
CA PHE A 226 -6.99 18.45 14.19
C PHE A 226 -5.57 18.95 13.86
N LEU A 227 -5.36 19.56 12.68
CA LEU A 227 -4.08 20.14 12.24
C LEU A 227 -3.89 21.60 12.69
N GLN A 228 -4.90 22.21 13.32
CA GLN A 228 -4.83 23.54 13.93
C GLN A 228 -4.29 24.65 13.01
N ASN A 229 -4.63 24.58 11.71
CA ASN A 229 -4.14 25.49 10.66
C ASN A 229 -2.60 25.55 10.54
N GLN A 230 -1.90 24.56 11.07
CA GLN A 230 -0.45 24.50 10.91
C GLN A 230 -0.05 24.03 9.52
N LEU A 231 -0.85 23.20 8.87
CA LEU A 231 -0.71 22.83 7.47
C LEU A 231 -2.01 23.18 6.75
N GLN A 232 -1.94 24.11 5.79
CA GLN A 232 -3.07 24.49 4.94
C GLN A 232 -3.16 23.52 3.76
N ILE A 233 -4.26 22.79 3.69
CA ILE A 233 -4.48 21.77 2.66
C ILE A 233 -5.45 22.31 1.62
N SER A 234 -5.04 22.30 0.35
CA SER A 234 -5.91 22.58 -0.79
C SER A 234 -6.28 21.27 -1.48
N LEU A 235 -7.45 20.73 -1.11
CA LEU A 235 -7.99 19.52 -1.72
C LEU A 235 -8.59 19.80 -3.10
N PHE A 236 -8.28 18.92 -4.05
CA PHE A 236 -8.94 18.84 -5.35
C PHE A 236 -9.21 17.37 -5.70
N ASN A 237 -10.10 17.12 -6.68
CA ASN A 237 -10.70 15.79 -6.90
C ASN A 237 -11.22 15.21 -5.56
N ASP A 238 -12.13 15.93 -4.93
CA ASP A 238 -12.47 15.78 -3.51
C ASP A 238 -13.82 15.10 -3.25
N CYS A 239 -14.25 14.27 -4.21
CA CYS A 239 -15.56 13.58 -4.27
C CYS A 239 -16.78 14.47 -4.52
N ARG A 240 -16.63 15.79 -4.75
CA ARG A 240 -17.78 16.64 -5.09
C ARG A 240 -18.23 16.47 -6.53
N GLU A 241 -17.25 16.41 -7.44
CA GLU A 241 -17.44 16.27 -8.88
C GLU A 241 -16.37 15.34 -9.44
N GLY A 242 -16.70 14.58 -10.49
CA GLY A 242 -15.77 13.64 -11.12
C GLY A 242 -15.95 12.19 -10.67
N LYS A 243 -15.21 11.30 -11.34
CA LYS A 243 -15.28 9.84 -11.14
C LYS A 243 -14.05 9.36 -10.36
N LEU A 244 -14.24 8.38 -9.47
CA LEU A 244 -13.17 7.76 -8.69
C LEU A 244 -12.01 7.28 -9.59
N ASN A 245 -10.77 7.69 -9.25
CA ASN A 245 -9.52 7.37 -9.96
C ASN A 245 -9.50 7.75 -11.47
N PHE A 246 -10.43 8.57 -11.95
CA PHE A 246 -10.51 8.90 -13.37
C PHE A 246 -9.61 10.08 -13.72
N GLN A 247 -8.49 9.80 -14.39
CA GLN A 247 -7.47 10.79 -14.77
C GLN A 247 -6.87 11.56 -13.57
N CYS A 248 -6.92 10.96 -12.39
CA CYS A 248 -6.39 11.47 -11.14
C CYS A 248 -5.95 10.33 -10.22
N GLY A 249 -5.31 10.66 -9.11
CA GLY A 249 -4.86 9.75 -8.08
C GLY A 249 -3.45 9.17 -8.32
N ALA A 250 -2.90 8.56 -7.27
CA ALA A 250 -1.51 8.12 -7.22
C ALA A 250 -1.11 7.18 -8.37
N ASP A 251 -1.97 6.22 -8.72
CA ASP A 251 -1.72 5.27 -9.81
C ASP A 251 -1.64 5.99 -11.17
N TYR A 252 -2.57 6.91 -11.44
CA TYR A 252 -2.55 7.70 -12.67
C TYR A 252 -1.28 8.54 -12.76
N VAL A 253 -0.94 9.28 -11.70
CA VAL A 253 0.25 10.15 -11.68
C VAL A 253 1.53 9.33 -11.85
N LYS A 254 1.66 8.20 -11.15
CA LYS A 254 2.83 7.31 -11.27
C LYS A 254 2.97 6.71 -12.66
N VAL A 255 1.87 6.21 -13.24
CA VAL A 255 1.90 5.50 -14.53
C VAL A 255 2.03 6.47 -15.70
N GLN A 256 1.34 7.62 -15.65
CA GLN A 256 1.34 8.60 -16.74
C GLN A 256 2.47 9.63 -16.62
N GLN A 257 3.12 9.72 -15.45
CA GLN A 257 4.17 10.70 -15.12
C GLN A 257 3.78 12.13 -15.53
N LYS A 258 2.57 12.53 -15.16
CA LYS A 258 2.04 13.88 -15.42
C LYS A 258 1.03 14.28 -14.35
N PRO A 259 0.70 15.58 -14.22
CA PRO A 259 -0.28 16.05 -13.26
C PRO A 259 -1.68 15.43 -13.48
N PRO A 260 -2.46 15.24 -12.40
CA PRO A 260 -3.86 14.84 -12.49
C PRO A 260 -4.72 15.90 -13.19
N GLN A 261 -5.89 15.52 -13.67
CA GLN A 261 -6.87 16.47 -14.20
C GLN A 261 -7.37 17.40 -13.09
N GLY A 262 -7.59 18.68 -13.42
CA GLY A 262 -8.24 19.65 -12.54
C GLY A 262 -7.32 20.39 -11.58
N VAL A 263 -6.00 20.24 -11.69
CA VAL A 263 -5.03 21.00 -10.90
C VAL A 263 -4.28 22.03 -11.74
N GLU A 264 -4.26 23.27 -11.26
CA GLU A 264 -3.32 24.29 -11.71
C GLU A 264 -2.19 24.36 -10.68
N MET A 265 -0.97 24.02 -11.12
CA MET A 265 0.21 24.00 -10.25
C MET A 265 1.10 25.18 -10.58
N SER A 266 1.48 25.94 -9.54
CA SER A 266 2.51 26.96 -9.61
C SER A 266 3.90 26.31 -9.62
N VAL A 267 4.90 27.05 -10.09
CA VAL A 267 6.29 26.61 -10.09
C VAL A 267 6.74 26.34 -8.65
N GLY A 268 7.27 25.14 -8.42
CA GLY A 268 7.79 24.69 -7.13
C GLY A 268 6.75 24.35 -6.07
N GLU A 269 5.47 24.38 -6.43
CA GLU A 269 4.38 24.08 -5.50
C GLU A 269 4.30 22.58 -5.23
N ARG A 270 4.35 22.19 -3.94
CA ARG A 270 4.22 20.77 -3.55
C ARG A 270 2.80 20.28 -3.77
N CYS A 271 2.71 19.15 -4.45
CA CYS A 271 1.47 18.41 -4.61
C CYS A 271 1.69 16.95 -4.21
N CYS A 272 0.64 16.30 -3.72
CA CYS A 272 0.59 14.86 -3.61
C CYS A 272 -0.75 14.30 -4.10
N SER A 273 -0.75 13.02 -4.45
CA SER A 273 -1.98 12.29 -4.79
C SER A 273 -2.14 11.07 -3.93
N PHE A 274 -3.37 10.86 -3.45
CA PHE A 274 -3.81 9.60 -2.88
C PHE A 274 -4.34 8.67 -3.97
N ASP A 275 -4.46 7.37 -3.70
CA ASP A 275 -5.33 6.50 -4.46
C ASP A 275 -6.74 6.41 -3.83
N GLY A 276 -7.65 5.70 -4.49
CA GLY A 276 -9.08 5.72 -4.14
C GLY A 276 -9.43 5.31 -2.70
N ASP A 277 -8.67 4.41 -2.08
CA ASP A 277 -8.82 3.99 -0.68
C ASP A 277 -7.76 4.56 0.28
N ALA A 278 -6.91 5.46 -0.21
CA ALA A 278 -5.85 6.16 0.50
C ALA A 278 -4.82 5.23 1.17
N ASP A 279 -4.46 4.13 0.51
CA ASP A 279 -3.34 3.26 0.92
C ASP A 279 -2.03 3.53 0.15
N ARG A 280 -2.05 4.51 -0.78
CA ARG A 280 -0.88 4.96 -1.56
C ARG A 280 -0.78 6.46 -1.62
N ILE A 281 0.47 6.95 -1.64
CA ILE A 281 0.78 8.35 -1.88
C ILE A 281 1.96 8.51 -2.84
N VAL A 282 1.86 9.49 -3.73
CA VAL A 282 3.01 10.00 -4.49
C VAL A 282 3.03 11.51 -4.42
N TYR A 283 4.21 12.10 -4.40
CA TYR A 283 4.44 13.54 -4.47
C TYR A 283 4.89 13.95 -5.86
N TYR A 284 4.72 15.22 -6.19
CA TYR A 284 5.20 15.79 -7.45
C TYR A 284 5.20 17.32 -7.38
N TYR A 285 5.94 17.94 -8.30
CA TYR A 285 5.95 19.38 -8.50
C TYR A 285 6.25 19.73 -9.96
N LYS A 286 6.15 21.02 -10.32
CA LYS A 286 6.65 21.56 -11.58
C LYS A 286 7.85 22.47 -11.34
N ASP A 287 8.92 22.30 -12.09
CA ASP A 287 10.08 23.20 -12.00
C ASP A 287 9.84 24.53 -12.73
N SER A 288 10.87 25.38 -12.77
CA SER A 288 10.84 26.68 -13.43
C SER A 288 10.70 26.62 -14.96
N ASP A 289 11.07 25.50 -15.56
CA ASP A 289 10.92 25.25 -17.00
C ASP A 289 9.55 24.64 -17.33
N GLY A 290 8.72 24.40 -16.31
CA GLY A 290 7.40 23.78 -16.42
C GLY A 290 7.44 22.26 -16.54
N CYS A 291 8.59 21.63 -16.35
CA CYS A 291 8.74 20.18 -16.37
C CYS A 291 8.17 19.55 -15.10
N PHE A 292 7.48 18.42 -15.28
CA PHE A 292 6.89 17.65 -14.20
C PHE A 292 7.93 16.73 -13.57
N HIS A 293 8.02 16.75 -12.24
CA HIS A 293 8.92 15.91 -11.46
C HIS A 293 8.11 15.05 -10.49
N LEU A 294 8.34 13.75 -10.50
CA LEU A 294 7.66 12.76 -9.66
C LEU A 294 8.52 12.39 -8.45
N GLN A 295 7.94 12.41 -7.27
CA GLN A 295 8.51 11.87 -6.04
C GLN A 295 7.68 10.67 -5.59
N ASP A 296 8.05 9.49 -6.09
CA ASP A 296 7.32 8.26 -5.85
C ASP A 296 7.69 7.58 -4.51
N GLY A 297 7.24 6.34 -4.31
CA GLY A 297 7.51 5.59 -3.07
C GLY A 297 9.00 5.41 -2.75
N ASP A 298 9.90 5.32 -3.73
CA ASP A 298 11.34 5.23 -3.44
C ASP A 298 11.89 6.56 -2.92
N LYS A 299 11.43 7.68 -3.49
CA LYS A 299 11.78 9.02 -3.01
C LYS A 299 11.28 9.23 -1.57
N ILE A 300 10.11 8.69 -1.23
CA ILE A 300 9.57 8.72 0.14
C ILE A 300 10.41 7.84 1.07
N ALA A 301 10.72 6.60 0.67
CA ALA A 301 11.55 5.68 1.45
C ALA A 301 12.95 6.24 1.73
N THR A 302 13.59 6.86 0.74
CA THR A 302 14.92 7.47 0.89
C THR A 302 14.90 8.67 1.83
N LEU A 303 13.89 9.54 1.72
CA LEU A 303 13.70 10.68 2.64
C LEU A 303 13.54 10.21 4.08
N ILE A 304 12.61 9.29 4.32
CA ILE A 304 12.31 8.79 5.67
C ILE A 304 13.48 7.97 6.22
N GLY A 305 14.09 7.10 5.42
CA GLY A 305 15.22 6.27 5.84
C GLY A 305 16.42 7.09 6.29
N THR A 306 16.80 8.10 5.51
CA THR A 306 17.92 8.97 5.85
C THR A 306 17.62 9.85 7.06
N PHE A 307 16.41 10.40 7.16
CA PHE A 307 15.94 11.11 8.35
C PHE A 307 16.03 10.26 9.62
N LEU A 308 15.57 9.00 9.58
CA LEU A 308 15.63 8.09 10.73
C LEU A 308 17.08 7.81 11.14
N LYS A 309 17.98 7.54 10.17
CA LYS A 309 19.41 7.34 10.45
C LYS A 309 20.03 8.54 11.15
N ASP A 310 19.74 9.74 10.66
CA ASP A 310 20.24 10.99 11.23
C ASP A 310 19.72 11.18 12.65
N MET A 311 18.43 10.98 12.89
CA MET A 311 17.84 11.11 14.22
C MET A 311 18.40 10.08 15.21
N LEU A 312 18.61 8.82 14.80
CA LEU A 312 19.23 7.80 15.65
C LEU A 312 20.66 8.17 16.03
N THR A 313 21.43 8.67 15.06
CA THR A 313 22.80 9.14 15.29
C THR A 313 22.82 10.29 16.30
N GLN A 314 21.92 11.26 16.16
CA GLN A 314 21.80 12.39 17.08
C GLN A 314 21.29 11.98 18.48
N ALA A 315 20.41 10.99 18.54
CA ALA A 315 19.93 10.38 19.77
C ALA A 315 21.02 9.53 20.47
N GLY A 316 22.05 9.12 19.73
CA GLY A 316 23.06 8.16 20.19
C GLY A 316 22.47 6.77 20.43
N LEU A 317 21.54 6.35 19.57
CA LEU A 317 20.94 5.03 19.57
C LEU A 317 21.55 4.18 18.47
N ASP A 318 22.03 3.00 18.84
CA ASP A 318 22.51 1.98 17.91
C ASP A 318 21.37 0.98 17.64
N LEU A 319 20.66 1.20 16.53
CA LEU A 319 19.54 0.39 16.05
C LEU A 319 19.73 0.11 14.56
N GLN A 320 19.43 -1.12 14.13
CA GLN A 320 19.56 -1.48 12.73
C GLN A 320 18.41 -0.90 11.89
N VAL A 321 18.76 -0.01 10.95
CA VAL A 321 17.82 0.53 9.96
C VAL A 321 18.08 -0.11 8.60
N ALA A 322 17.03 -0.54 7.92
CA ALA A 322 17.11 -0.96 6.53
C ALA A 322 15.92 -0.45 5.71
N VAL A 323 16.17 -0.24 4.41
CA VAL A 323 15.14 0.03 3.41
C VAL A 323 14.88 -1.22 2.60
N VAL A 324 13.63 -1.67 2.56
CA VAL A 324 13.19 -2.83 1.78
C VAL A 324 12.60 -2.35 0.47
N GLN A 325 13.16 -2.83 -0.65
CA GLN A 325 12.75 -2.47 -2.00
C GLN A 325 12.33 -3.71 -2.80
N THR A 326 11.52 -3.48 -3.82
CA THR A 326 11.21 -4.48 -4.86
C THR A 326 12.04 -4.20 -6.10
N ALA A 327 12.04 -5.14 -7.05
CA ALA A 327 12.69 -4.96 -8.34
C ALA A 327 12.25 -3.70 -9.11
N TYR A 328 11.07 -3.13 -8.84
CA TYR A 328 10.60 -1.91 -9.50
C TYR A 328 11.29 -0.63 -9.03
N ALA A 329 12.05 -0.69 -7.93
CA ALA A 329 12.76 0.47 -7.45
C ALA A 329 13.77 0.98 -8.48
N ASN A 330 13.86 2.31 -8.64
CA ASN A 330 14.85 2.89 -9.56
C ASN A 330 16.27 2.56 -9.11
N GLY A 331 17.14 2.18 -10.03
CA GLY A 331 18.53 1.83 -9.70
C GLY A 331 19.30 2.97 -9.02
N SER A 332 18.95 4.24 -9.29
CA SER A 332 19.55 5.38 -8.59
C SER A 332 19.14 5.45 -7.11
N SER A 333 17.90 5.11 -6.76
CA SER A 333 17.46 5.12 -5.35
C SER A 333 18.19 4.05 -4.56
N THR A 334 18.34 2.85 -5.11
CA THR A 334 19.12 1.76 -4.51
C THR A 334 20.58 2.17 -4.32
N ARG A 335 21.25 2.69 -5.36
CA ARG A 335 22.66 3.10 -5.24
C ARG A 335 22.87 4.15 -4.16
N TYR A 336 22.01 5.18 -4.13
CA TYR A 336 22.05 6.21 -3.09
C TYR A 336 21.86 5.59 -1.70
N LEU A 337 20.88 4.69 -1.56
CA LEU A 337 20.62 4.01 -0.29
C LEU A 337 21.77 3.11 0.13
N GLU A 338 22.41 2.36 -0.76
CA GLU A 338 23.52 1.45 -0.40
C GLU A 338 24.74 2.18 0.19
N ASP A 339 24.95 3.44 -0.21
CA ASP A 339 26.00 4.30 0.35
C ASP A 339 25.66 4.80 1.77
N VAL A 340 24.37 4.86 2.13
CA VAL A 340 23.88 5.49 3.37
C VAL A 340 23.26 4.48 4.35
N LEU A 341 22.63 3.42 3.89
CA LEU A 341 21.76 2.52 4.63
C LEU A 341 21.89 1.09 4.10
N LYS A 342 21.40 0.13 4.88
CA LYS A 342 21.22 -1.24 4.39
C LYS A 342 20.00 -1.30 3.47
N VAL A 343 20.17 -1.89 2.29
CA VAL A 343 19.06 -2.21 1.37
C VAL A 343 18.77 -3.71 1.41
N SER A 344 17.49 -4.08 1.45
CA SER A 344 17.02 -5.46 1.35
C SER A 344 16.05 -5.59 0.18
N TRP A 345 16.13 -6.70 -0.55
CA TRP A 345 15.29 -6.95 -1.72
C TRP A 345 14.22 -8.01 -1.41
N CYS A 346 13.00 -7.78 -1.88
CA CYS A 346 11.94 -8.80 -1.82
C CYS A 346 11.08 -8.83 -3.09
N THR A 347 10.27 -9.87 -3.22
CA THR A 347 9.27 -10.00 -4.28
C THR A 347 8.22 -8.89 -4.17
N THR A 348 7.58 -8.52 -5.29
CA THR A 348 6.53 -7.49 -5.31
C THR A 348 5.33 -7.89 -4.47
N GLY A 349 4.76 -6.92 -3.76
CA GLY A 349 3.59 -7.10 -2.92
C GLY A 349 3.88 -6.81 -1.45
N VAL A 350 3.08 -5.91 -0.88
CA VAL A 350 3.19 -5.38 0.49
C VAL A 350 3.42 -6.46 1.55
N LYS A 351 2.84 -7.64 1.40
CA LYS A 351 3.05 -8.78 2.33
C LYS A 351 4.52 -9.17 2.45
N HIS A 352 5.22 -9.24 1.32
CA HIS A 352 6.63 -9.60 1.28
C HIS A 352 7.51 -8.47 1.80
N LEU A 353 7.20 -7.22 1.43
CA LEU A 353 7.92 -6.05 1.95
C LEU A 353 7.78 -5.97 3.48
N HIS A 354 6.56 -6.11 3.98
CA HIS A 354 6.26 -6.06 5.41
C HIS A 354 7.02 -7.16 6.17
N HIS A 355 7.01 -8.39 5.67
CA HIS A 355 7.74 -9.49 6.32
C HIS A 355 9.26 -9.25 6.34
N ALA A 356 9.85 -8.82 5.22
CA ALA A 356 11.27 -8.51 5.15
C ALA A 356 11.64 -7.31 6.05
N ALA A 357 10.75 -6.33 6.21
CA ALA A 357 10.97 -5.17 7.07
C ALA A 357 10.97 -5.53 8.57
N GLN A 358 10.29 -6.61 8.97
CA GLN A 358 10.26 -7.10 10.36
C GLN A 358 11.60 -7.69 10.83
N GLU A 359 12.54 -7.99 9.93
CA GLU A 359 13.87 -8.52 10.28
C GLU A 359 14.80 -7.46 10.91
N PHE A 360 14.40 -6.19 10.89
CA PHE A 360 15.21 -5.06 11.32
C PHE A 360 14.64 -4.40 12.58
N ASP A 361 15.47 -3.66 13.33
CA ASP A 361 14.95 -2.82 14.41
C ASP A 361 14.00 -1.74 13.87
N ILE A 362 14.34 -1.19 12.70
CA ILE A 362 13.54 -0.23 11.97
C ILE A 362 13.58 -0.59 10.49
N GLY A 363 12.45 -1.08 9.97
CA GLY A 363 12.30 -1.45 8.56
C GLY A 363 11.45 -0.43 7.82
N VAL A 364 12.05 0.33 6.92
CA VAL A 364 11.33 1.24 6.00
C VAL A 364 11.02 0.46 4.73
N TYR A 365 9.78 0.45 4.28
CA TYR A 365 9.45 -0.20 3.02
C TYR A 365 8.42 0.60 2.24
N PHE A 366 8.70 0.83 0.96
CA PHE A 366 7.74 1.40 0.01
C PHE A 366 7.91 0.70 -1.34
N GLU A 367 6.79 0.46 -2.02
CA GLU A 367 6.80 0.20 -3.45
C GLU A 367 6.80 1.53 -4.22
N ALA A 368 7.42 1.56 -5.39
CA ALA A 368 7.44 2.75 -6.26
C ALA A 368 6.04 3.27 -6.65
N ASN A 369 4.96 2.51 -6.40
CA ASN A 369 3.58 2.95 -6.60
C ASN A 369 3.04 3.82 -5.44
N GLY A 370 3.83 4.05 -4.39
CA GLY A 370 3.45 4.87 -3.24
C GLY A 370 2.88 4.10 -2.04
N HIS A 371 2.73 2.78 -2.12
CA HIS A 371 2.31 1.97 -0.97
C HIS A 371 3.52 1.64 -0.08
N GLY A 372 3.49 2.02 1.19
CA GLY A 372 4.56 1.69 2.12
C GLY A 372 4.33 2.22 3.52
N THR A 373 5.22 1.87 4.45
CA THR A 373 5.23 2.39 5.82
C THR A 373 6.59 2.13 6.47
N VAL A 374 6.71 2.46 7.76
CA VAL A 374 7.87 2.11 8.59
C VAL A 374 7.43 1.21 9.74
N LEU A 375 8.15 0.12 9.95
CA LEU A 375 7.96 -0.78 11.10
C LEU A 375 9.06 -0.55 12.13
N PHE A 376 8.68 -0.61 13.40
CA PHE A 376 9.61 -0.57 14.52
C PHE A 376 9.50 -1.86 15.32
N SER A 377 10.62 -2.50 15.60
CA SER A 377 10.65 -3.65 16.50
C SER A 377 10.22 -3.23 17.91
N ASN A 378 9.61 -4.13 18.67
CA ASN A 378 9.24 -3.83 20.05
C ASN A 378 10.45 -3.33 20.86
N ALA A 379 11.63 -3.90 20.65
CA ALA A 379 12.86 -3.46 21.32
C ALA A 379 13.25 -2.02 20.93
N ALA A 380 13.13 -1.66 19.66
CA ALA A 380 13.38 -0.30 19.18
C ALA A 380 12.39 0.70 19.80
N VAL A 381 11.09 0.38 19.79
CA VAL A 381 10.03 1.22 20.40
C VAL A 381 10.35 1.52 21.87
N HIS A 382 10.61 0.48 22.67
CA HIS A 382 10.89 0.65 24.11
C HIS A 382 12.16 1.50 24.36
N LYS A 383 13.22 1.31 23.54
CA LYS A 383 14.45 2.11 23.67
C LYS A 383 14.21 3.59 23.34
N ILE A 384 13.48 3.86 22.26
CA ILE A 384 13.16 5.22 21.80
C ILE A 384 12.25 5.91 22.81
N GLU A 385 11.17 5.26 23.25
CA GLU A 385 10.23 5.79 24.25
C GLU A 385 10.93 6.15 25.56
N LYS A 386 11.75 5.23 26.08
CA LYS A 386 12.51 5.46 27.32
C LYS A 386 13.42 6.68 27.20
N LEU A 387 14.08 6.86 26.05
CA LEU A 387 14.97 7.99 25.82
C LEU A 387 14.18 9.31 25.65
N ALA A 388 13.05 9.28 24.96
CA ALA A 388 12.21 10.46 24.74
C ALA A 388 11.58 10.99 26.03
N GLN A 389 11.34 10.11 27.01
CA GLN A 389 10.78 10.46 28.32
C GLN A 389 11.84 10.81 29.37
N ASP A 390 13.13 10.64 29.06
CA ASP A 390 14.22 10.92 30.00
C ASP A 390 14.47 12.44 30.14
N SER A 391 13.91 13.02 31.21
CA SER A 391 14.06 14.44 31.55
C SER A 391 15.47 14.82 32.04
N SER A 392 16.35 13.84 32.29
CA SER A 392 17.73 14.08 32.73
C SER A 392 18.68 14.45 31.59
N ILE A 393 18.27 14.24 30.33
CA ILE A 393 19.07 14.57 29.14
C ILE A 393 19.24 16.08 29.04
N LYS A 394 20.46 16.56 29.32
CA LYS A 394 20.85 17.97 29.19
C LYS A 394 21.15 18.40 27.75
N ASN A 395 21.54 17.46 26.89
CA ASN A 395 21.85 17.76 25.49
C ASN A 395 20.54 17.92 24.71
N GLU A 396 20.22 19.17 24.36
CA GLU A 396 18.99 19.53 23.66
C GLU A 396 18.84 18.80 22.31
N LYS A 397 19.92 18.73 21.51
CA LYS A 397 19.90 18.03 20.22
C LYS A 397 19.54 16.54 20.37
N LYS A 398 20.13 15.87 21.36
CA LYS A 398 19.84 14.47 21.67
C LYS A 398 18.39 14.29 22.13
N ARG A 399 17.90 15.19 22.98
CA ARG A 399 16.52 15.17 23.49
C ARG A 399 15.52 15.37 22.35
N THR A 400 15.73 16.37 21.50
CA THR A 400 14.87 16.66 20.34
C THR A 400 14.86 15.48 19.37
N ALA A 401 16.02 14.89 19.05
CA ALA A 401 16.09 13.71 18.19
C ALA A 401 15.31 12.51 18.75
N ALA A 402 15.42 12.25 20.06
CA ALA A 402 14.64 11.19 20.72
C ALA A 402 13.12 11.46 20.67
N GLN A 403 12.71 12.71 20.91
CA GLN A 403 11.30 13.11 20.84
C GLN A 403 10.75 13.03 19.41
N LEU A 404 11.54 13.41 18.40
CA LEU A 404 11.16 13.27 17.00
C LEU A 404 11.04 11.80 16.59
N LEU A 405 11.97 10.92 16.97
CA LEU A 405 11.85 9.47 16.74
C LEU A 405 10.58 8.89 17.38
N HIS A 406 10.31 9.27 18.63
CA HIS A 406 9.09 8.85 19.32
C HIS A 406 7.82 9.38 18.63
N SER A 407 7.85 10.60 18.13
CA SER A 407 6.76 11.14 17.32
C SER A 407 6.60 10.39 16.00
N THR A 408 7.69 10.04 15.32
CA THR A 408 7.66 9.25 14.08
C THR A 408 6.97 7.90 14.29
N ILE A 409 7.23 7.21 15.42
CA ILE A 409 6.53 5.97 15.80
C ILE A 409 5.01 6.16 15.90
N ASN A 410 4.56 7.34 16.32
CA ASN A 410 3.15 7.65 16.57
C ASN A 410 2.42 8.24 15.36
N VAL A 411 3.13 8.92 14.46
CA VAL A 411 2.55 9.43 13.20
C VAL A 411 2.52 8.34 12.13
N ILE A 412 3.43 7.36 12.15
CA ILE A 412 3.44 6.31 11.14
C ILE A 412 2.41 5.22 11.45
N ASN A 413 1.67 4.77 10.43
CA ASN A 413 0.76 3.65 10.59
C ASN A 413 1.51 2.33 10.38
N GLN A 414 1.89 1.68 11.48
CA GLN A 414 2.63 0.41 11.43
C GLN A 414 1.76 -0.82 11.07
N ALA A 415 0.45 -0.65 10.84
CA ALA A 415 -0.45 -1.76 10.47
C ALA A 415 -0.42 -2.05 8.97
N VAL A 416 -0.45 -1.00 8.15
CA VAL A 416 -0.48 -1.04 6.68
C VAL A 416 -0.02 0.31 6.15
N GLY A 417 0.38 0.39 4.88
CA GLY A 417 0.66 1.67 4.26
C GLY A 417 -0.55 2.61 4.30
N ASP A 418 -0.30 3.87 4.61
CA ASP A 418 -1.32 4.84 4.97
C ASP A 418 -0.97 6.20 4.38
N ALA A 419 -1.66 6.56 3.30
CA ALA A 419 -1.35 7.77 2.54
C ALA A 419 -1.45 9.06 3.37
N ILE A 420 -2.39 9.12 4.33
CA ILE A 420 -2.57 10.29 5.19
C ILE A 420 -1.45 10.36 6.23
N SER A 421 -1.12 9.23 6.84
CA SER A 421 0.01 9.09 7.78
C SER A 421 1.34 9.41 7.11
N ASP A 422 1.59 8.88 5.91
CA ASP A 422 2.79 9.09 5.11
C ASP A 422 2.89 10.56 4.66
N MET A 423 1.79 11.18 4.25
CA MET A 423 1.74 12.63 3.96
C MET A 423 2.20 13.45 5.17
N LEU A 424 1.64 13.19 6.36
CA LEU A 424 2.02 13.92 7.57
C LEU A 424 3.48 13.66 7.95
N LEU A 425 3.98 12.43 7.78
CA LEU A 425 5.38 12.12 8.03
C LEU A 425 6.30 12.87 7.05
N VAL A 426 6.02 12.83 5.75
CA VAL A 426 6.81 13.54 4.72
C VAL A 426 6.83 15.04 5.00
N GLU A 427 5.68 15.67 5.19
CA GLU A 427 5.61 17.11 5.51
C GLU A 427 6.35 17.44 6.82
N GLY A 428 6.28 16.54 7.81
CA GLY A 428 7.01 16.67 9.07
C GLY A 428 8.53 16.58 8.87
N VAL A 429 9.02 15.63 8.07
CA VAL A 429 10.45 15.47 7.76
C VAL A 429 10.97 16.68 6.98
N LEU A 430 10.25 17.12 5.94
CA LEU A 430 10.60 18.31 5.16
C LEU A 430 10.67 19.56 6.06
N ALA A 431 9.75 19.73 7.00
CA ALA A 431 9.78 20.83 7.96
C ALA A 431 10.96 20.76 8.93
N VAL A 432 11.30 19.56 9.44
CA VAL A 432 12.43 19.36 10.36
C VAL A 432 13.77 19.61 9.66
N GLN A 433 13.92 19.13 8.44
CA GLN A 433 15.15 19.29 7.66
C GLN A 433 15.24 20.64 6.94
N GLY A 434 14.13 21.39 6.83
CA GLY A 434 14.07 22.64 6.09
C GLY A 434 14.24 22.44 4.58
N LEU A 435 13.78 21.30 4.05
CA LEU A 435 13.95 20.95 2.63
C LEU A 435 12.75 21.43 1.80
N SER A 436 13.04 22.09 0.69
CA SER A 436 12.07 22.26 -0.39
C SER A 436 11.88 20.95 -1.17
N VAL A 437 10.83 20.86 -1.98
CA VAL A 437 10.58 19.67 -2.82
C VAL A 437 11.68 19.47 -3.87
N GLN A 438 12.25 20.54 -4.40
CA GLN A 438 13.37 20.49 -5.33
C GLN A 438 14.64 19.98 -4.65
N GLN A 439 14.88 20.39 -3.39
CA GLN A 439 16.02 19.89 -2.62
C GLN A 439 15.84 18.41 -2.25
N TRP A 440 14.62 17.98 -1.92
CA TRP A 440 14.29 16.57 -1.76
C TRP A 440 14.52 15.79 -3.07
N ASP A 441 14.05 16.32 -4.19
CA ASP A 441 14.25 15.67 -5.47
C ASP A 441 15.73 15.57 -5.86
N ALA A 442 16.52 16.59 -5.54
CA ALA A 442 17.95 16.65 -5.80
C ALA A 442 18.81 15.70 -4.93
N ILE A 443 18.23 14.97 -3.97
CA ILE A 443 18.98 13.97 -3.17
C ILE A 443 19.64 12.93 -4.10
N TYR A 444 18.94 12.51 -5.15
CA TYR A 444 19.47 11.71 -6.25
C TYR A 444 18.61 11.87 -7.51
N SER A 445 19.19 11.70 -8.69
CA SER A 445 18.44 11.73 -9.95
C SER A 445 18.09 10.32 -10.40
N ASP A 446 16.81 10.09 -10.68
CA ASP A 446 16.33 8.83 -11.24
C ASP A 446 16.93 8.57 -12.62
N LEU A 447 17.21 7.30 -12.91
CA LEU A 447 17.42 6.87 -14.28
C LEU A 447 16.09 6.97 -15.05
N PRO A 448 16.10 7.42 -16.32
CA PRO A 448 14.97 7.23 -17.22
C PRO A 448 14.49 5.79 -17.18
N ASN A 449 13.20 5.57 -16.94
CA ASN A 449 12.63 4.24 -16.76
C ASN A 449 11.29 4.07 -17.48
N ARG A 450 10.98 2.82 -17.84
CA ARG A 450 9.75 2.43 -18.53
C ARG A 450 9.19 1.14 -17.98
N GLN A 451 7.86 1.11 -17.83
CA GLN A 451 7.10 -0.09 -17.55
C GLN A 451 6.15 -0.39 -18.71
N ARG A 452 6.20 -1.61 -19.23
CA ARG A 452 5.38 -2.10 -20.35
C ARG A 452 4.61 -3.35 -19.93
N LYS A 453 3.45 -3.56 -20.57
CA LYS A 453 2.59 -4.73 -20.39
C LYS A 453 2.58 -5.54 -21.69
N ILE A 454 2.77 -6.85 -21.59
CA ILE A 454 2.71 -7.79 -22.73
C ILE A 454 1.60 -8.80 -22.46
N LYS A 455 0.64 -8.91 -23.38
CA LYS A 455 -0.42 -9.92 -23.29
C LYS A 455 0.12 -11.28 -23.66
N VAL A 456 -0.24 -12.29 -22.90
CA VAL A 456 0.13 -13.70 -23.13
C VAL A 456 -1.11 -14.57 -22.96
N ALA A 457 -1.12 -15.76 -23.56
CA ALA A 457 -2.23 -16.70 -23.40
C ALA A 457 -2.30 -17.26 -21.96
N ASP A 458 -1.14 -17.48 -21.34
CA ASP A 458 -1.02 -17.93 -19.95
C ASP A 458 0.20 -17.29 -19.29
N ARG A 459 -0.01 -16.46 -18.27
CA ARG A 459 1.08 -15.80 -17.53
C ARG A 459 2.03 -16.76 -16.83
N ARG A 460 1.57 -17.99 -16.52
CA ARG A 460 2.35 -19.01 -15.79
C ARG A 460 3.48 -19.61 -16.62
N VAL A 461 3.55 -19.29 -17.91
CA VAL A 461 4.71 -19.61 -18.75
C VAL A 461 5.99 -18.97 -18.19
N ILE A 462 5.86 -17.82 -17.50
CA ILE A 462 6.96 -17.15 -16.82
C ILE A 462 6.97 -17.49 -15.34
N THR A 463 8.09 -18.03 -14.89
CA THR A 463 8.43 -18.16 -13.46
C THR A 463 9.73 -17.40 -13.19
N THR A 464 9.88 -16.90 -11.97
CA THR A 464 10.98 -16.02 -11.60
C THR A 464 11.66 -16.47 -10.30
N THR A 465 12.86 -15.94 -10.05
CA THR A 465 13.65 -16.12 -8.84
C THR A 465 14.33 -14.80 -8.48
N ASP A 466 15.09 -14.78 -7.38
CA ASP A 466 15.90 -13.63 -6.95
C ASP A 466 15.07 -12.34 -6.82
N ALA A 467 14.07 -12.36 -5.93
CA ALA A 467 13.13 -11.24 -5.75
C ALA A 467 12.41 -10.83 -7.06
N GLU A 468 12.10 -11.81 -7.91
CA GLU A 468 11.50 -11.65 -9.24
C GLU A 468 12.36 -10.88 -10.26
N ARG A 469 13.66 -10.68 -9.98
CA ARG A 469 14.59 -9.98 -10.87
C ARG A 469 15.10 -10.87 -12.00
N ARG A 470 15.01 -12.19 -11.85
CA ARG A 470 15.48 -13.15 -12.84
C ARG A 470 14.38 -14.13 -13.24
N VAL A 471 14.27 -14.37 -14.53
CA VAL A 471 13.40 -15.38 -15.14
C VAL A 471 14.05 -16.76 -15.03
N VAL A 472 13.25 -17.76 -14.67
CA VAL A 472 13.63 -19.18 -14.65
C VAL A 472 13.03 -19.91 -15.85
N THR A 473 11.76 -19.62 -16.18
CA THR A 473 11.10 -20.15 -17.39
C THR A 473 10.45 -19.01 -18.18
N PRO A 474 10.35 -19.09 -19.52
CA PRO A 474 10.92 -20.14 -20.37
C PRO A 474 12.45 -20.06 -20.48
N PRO A 475 13.15 -21.19 -20.72
CA PRO A 475 14.60 -21.20 -20.93
C PRO A 475 15.01 -20.28 -22.10
N GLY A 476 16.13 -19.58 -21.96
CA GLY A 476 16.64 -18.64 -22.98
C GLY A 476 16.14 -17.20 -22.82
N LEU A 477 15.02 -16.97 -22.11
CA LEU A 477 14.49 -15.62 -21.94
C LEU A 477 15.39 -14.77 -21.02
N GLN A 478 15.89 -15.32 -19.92
CA GLN A 478 16.79 -14.54 -19.05
C GLN A 478 18.11 -14.23 -19.74
N GLU A 479 18.67 -15.17 -20.50
CA GLU A 479 19.91 -14.97 -21.27
C GLU A 479 19.70 -13.88 -22.34
N ALA A 480 18.55 -13.86 -22.99
CA ALA A 480 18.18 -12.79 -23.91
C ALA A 480 18.13 -11.43 -23.20
N VAL A 481 17.45 -11.33 -22.06
CA VAL A 481 17.39 -10.09 -21.26
C VAL A 481 18.79 -9.63 -20.84
N ASP A 482 19.62 -10.54 -20.30
CA ASP A 482 20.98 -10.24 -19.86
C ASP A 482 21.86 -9.73 -21.02
N MET A 483 21.68 -10.24 -22.24
CA MET A 483 22.38 -9.75 -23.44
C MET A 483 21.90 -8.35 -23.87
N LEU A 484 20.61 -8.08 -23.79
CA LEU A 484 20.03 -6.78 -24.17
C LEU A 484 20.47 -5.68 -23.20
N VAL A 485 20.47 -5.96 -21.89
CA VAL A 485 20.93 -5.02 -20.86
C VAL A 485 22.39 -4.62 -21.09
N LYS A 486 23.27 -5.55 -21.46
CA LYS A 486 24.70 -5.24 -21.72
C LYS A 486 24.95 -4.23 -22.84
N LYS A 487 23.97 -3.96 -23.71
CA LYS A 487 24.11 -2.99 -24.80
C LYS A 487 24.07 -1.53 -24.34
N TYR A 488 23.44 -1.25 -23.21
CA TYR A 488 23.14 0.12 -22.77
C TYR A 488 23.83 0.46 -21.45
N PRO A 489 24.44 1.65 -21.30
CA PRO A 489 25.06 2.07 -20.05
C PRO A 489 24.06 2.21 -18.90
N GLN A 490 24.53 1.94 -17.67
CA GLN A 490 23.75 2.05 -16.43
C GLN A 490 22.36 1.41 -16.50
N SER A 491 22.22 0.34 -17.29
CA SER A 491 20.92 -0.21 -17.60
C SER A 491 20.58 -1.44 -16.78
N ARG A 492 19.28 -1.65 -16.62
CA ARG A 492 18.71 -2.82 -15.97
C ARG A 492 17.33 -3.08 -16.55
N ALA A 493 17.01 -4.36 -16.75
CA ALA A 493 15.67 -4.77 -17.13
C ALA A 493 15.30 -6.09 -16.46
N PHE A 494 14.02 -6.28 -16.18
CA PHE A 494 13.50 -7.54 -15.68
C PHE A 494 12.08 -7.79 -16.17
N VAL A 495 11.66 -9.05 -16.08
CA VAL A 495 10.40 -9.56 -16.61
C VAL A 495 9.72 -10.40 -15.53
N ARG A 496 8.44 -10.16 -15.27
CA ARG A 496 7.66 -10.97 -14.33
C ARG A 496 6.18 -11.10 -14.72
N PRO A 497 5.50 -12.18 -14.32
CA PRO A 497 4.05 -12.26 -14.50
C PRO A 497 3.33 -11.22 -13.63
N SER A 498 2.24 -10.67 -14.12
CA SER A 498 1.34 -9.87 -13.27
C SER A 498 0.62 -10.78 -12.27
N GLY A 499 0.32 -10.28 -11.07
CA GLY A 499 -0.40 -11.05 -10.04
C GLY A 499 -1.92 -11.08 -10.24
N THR A 500 -2.45 -10.16 -11.05
CA THR A 500 -3.89 -9.85 -11.14
C THR A 500 -4.46 -9.94 -12.56
N GLU A 501 -3.60 -10.08 -13.57
CA GLU A 501 -3.98 -10.00 -14.98
C GLU A 501 -3.13 -11.02 -15.77
N ASP A 502 -3.67 -11.60 -16.85
CA ASP A 502 -2.91 -12.48 -17.78
C ASP A 502 -2.00 -11.68 -18.73
N ILE A 503 -1.08 -10.95 -18.10
CA ILE A 503 -0.06 -10.14 -18.74
C ILE A 503 1.29 -10.37 -18.07
N ILE A 504 2.34 -10.11 -18.82
CA ILE A 504 3.72 -10.02 -18.34
C ILE A 504 4.09 -8.54 -18.23
N ARG A 505 4.74 -8.18 -17.13
CA ARG A 505 5.28 -6.85 -16.90
C ARG A 505 6.77 -6.85 -17.27
N VAL A 506 7.14 -5.87 -18.07
CA VAL A 506 8.54 -5.58 -18.44
C VAL A 506 8.90 -4.25 -17.85
N TYR A 507 10.01 -4.20 -17.12
CA TYR A 507 10.60 -2.96 -16.63
C TYR A 507 11.98 -2.79 -17.25
N ALA A 508 12.33 -1.56 -17.62
CA ALA A 508 13.65 -1.19 -18.08
C ALA A 508 14.04 0.21 -17.58
N GLU A 509 15.32 0.39 -17.29
CA GLU A 509 15.97 1.67 -17.00
C GLU A 509 17.35 1.70 -17.67
N ALA A 510 17.84 2.89 -18.00
CA ALA A 510 19.16 3.14 -18.61
C ALA A 510 19.58 4.60 -18.35
N ASP A 511 20.76 4.98 -18.82
CA ASP A 511 21.34 6.32 -18.68
C ASP A 511 20.57 7.44 -19.41
N THR A 512 19.96 7.16 -20.58
CA THR A 512 19.16 8.14 -21.33
C THR A 512 17.76 7.62 -21.65
N GLN A 513 16.84 8.54 -21.96
CA GLN A 513 15.47 8.21 -22.32
C GLN A 513 15.40 7.34 -23.58
N GLU A 514 16.23 7.66 -24.59
CA GLU A 514 16.31 6.91 -25.84
C GLU A 514 16.79 5.47 -25.61
N ASN A 515 17.82 5.29 -24.78
CA ASN A 515 18.35 3.97 -24.43
C ASN A 515 17.34 3.14 -23.63
N THR A 516 16.62 3.78 -22.69
CA THR A 516 15.56 3.13 -21.93
C THR A 516 14.41 2.69 -22.82
N ASP A 517 13.96 3.54 -23.74
CA ASP A 517 12.86 3.22 -24.66
C ASP A 517 13.26 2.09 -25.62
N ALA A 518 14.50 2.11 -26.13
CA ALA A 518 15.05 1.03 -26.95
C ALA A 518 15.15 -0.28 -26.17
N LEU A 519 15.72 -0.28 -24.96
CA LEU A 519 15.85 -1.46 -24.11
C LEU A 519 14.48 -2.05 -23.76
N ALA A 520 13.53 -1.21 -23.33
CA ALA A 520 12.18 -1.64 -23.02
C ALA A 520 11.52 -2.34 -24.22
N GLN A 521 11.68 -1.76 -25.42
CA GLN A 521 11.15 -2.31 -26.65
C GLN A 521 11.79 -3.65 -27.03
N GLU A 522 13.13 -3.74 -26.98
CA GLU A 522 13.84 -4.99 -27.28
C GLU A 522 13.47 -6.13 -26.33
N VAL A 523 13.35 -5.83 -25.02
CA VAL A 523 12.93 -6.82 -24.02
C VAL A 523 11.47 -7.23 -24.23
N CYS A 524 10.58 -6.29 -24.54
CA CYS A 524 9.18 -6.60 -24.88
C CYS A 524 9.07 -7.57 -26.06
N LEU A 525 9.89 -7.38 -27.11
CA LEU A 525 9.94 -8.27 -28.26
C LEU A 525 10.47 -9.66 -27.89
N ALA A 526 11.50 -9.73 -27.04
CA ALA A 526 12.02 -11.00 -26.54
C ALA A 526 10.96 -11.77 -25.75
N VAL A 527 10.23 -11.10 -24.86
CA VAL A 527 9.11 -11.68 -24.11
C VAL A 527 8.01 -12.16 -25.06
N TYR A 528 7.60 -11.32 -26.01
CA TYR A 528 6.54 -11.68 -26.97
C TYR A 528 6.90 -12.94 -27.76
N ARG A 529 8.16 -13.08 -28.21
CA ARG A 529 8.62 -14.22 -29.02
C ARG A 529 8.86 -15.48 -28.21
N LEU A 530 9.45 -15.37 -27.03
CA LEU A 530 9.89 -16.53 -26.23
C LEU A 530 8.83 -17.01 -25.24
N ALA A 531 7.92 -16.14 -24.79
CA ALA A 531 6.87 -16.46 -23.81
C ALA A 531 5.46 -16.56 -24.43
N GLY A 532 5.34 -16.63 -25.76
CA GLY A 532 4.06 -16.84 -26.43
C GLY A 532 3.11 -15.63 -26.31
N GLY A 533 3.61 -14.44 -26.64
CA GLY A 533 2.82 -13.22 -26.69
C GLY A 533 1.63 -13.33 -27.66
N VAL A 534 0.53 -12.70 -27.30
CA VAL A 534 -0.71 -12.70 -28.11
C VAL A 534 -1.15 -11.28 -28.45
N GLY A 535 -1.79 -11.11 -29.61
CA GLY A 535 -2.29 -9.82 -30.08
C GLY A 535 -1.29 -9.09 -30.98
N GLU A 536 -1.24 -7.76 -30.88
CA GLU A 536 -0.28 -6.96 -31.66
C GLU A 536 1.13 -7.09 -31.07
N GLU A 537 2.12 -7.27 -31.96
CA GLU A 537 3.53 -7.22 -31.58
C GLU A 537 3.87 -5.84 -30.99
N PRO A 538 4.69 -5.76 -29.93
CA PRO A 538 5.07 -4.49 -29.31
C PRO A 538 5.64 -3.51 -30.33
N LYS A 539 5.07 -2.31 -30.42
CA LYS A 539 5.55 -1.22 -31.29
C LYS A 539 6.53 -0.31 -30.55
N PRO A 540 7.51 0.31 -31.26
CA PRO A 540 8.40 1.31 -30.69
C PRO A 540 7.62 2.46 -30.02
N LEU A 541 8.22 3.05 -28.99
CA LEU A 541 7.73 4.29 -28.40
C LEU A 541 8.11 5.44 -29.36
N HIS A 542 7.18 6.34 -29.60
CA HIS A 542 7.39 7.58 -30.35
C HIS A 542 7.54 8.74 -29.38
#